data_AF-A0A938T468-F1
#
_entry.id   AF-A0A938T468-F1
#
_cell.length_a   1.000
_cell.length_b   1.000
_cell.length_c   1.000
_cell.angle_alpha   90.00
_cell.angle_beta   90.00
_cell.angle_gamma   90.00
#
_symmetry.space_group_name_H-M   'P 1'
#
loop_
_entity.id
_entity.type
_entity.pdbx_description
1 polymer ?
#
loop_
_entity_poly.entity_id
_entity_poly.type
_entity_poly.pdbx_seq_one_letter_code
_entity_poly.pdbx_strand_id
1 'polypeptide(L)'
;MQKRYTGEQNTLLIAEQTFARIASQFPTLQLIRENDAPVELAYTIPVQPGVKQEIHLNLQNIDELHFSVGHFWLEWFPCTEPKMVENYVEAVCGYLSGTYRIVEHFRGQTCIRAELQQPTEDGWKTIGTWKTVLAWLPGQQTELELRNI
;
A
#
# COMPACT_ATOMS: atom_id res chain seq x y z
N MET A 1 32.15 10.02 -19.52
CA MET A 1 31.40 10.02 -18.24
C MET A 1 29.92 10.09 -18.61
N GLN A 2 29.28 8.94 -18.84
CA GLN A 2 27.97 8.90 -19.50
C GLN A 2 27.17 7.67 -19.06
N LYS A 3 25.87 7.89 -18.78
CA LYS A 3 24.79 6.91 -18.51
C LYS A 3 24.70 6.32 -17.08
N ARG A 4 24.13 7.09 -16.15
CA ARG A 4 23.25 6.57 -15.07
C ARG A 4 21.82 7.14 -15.12
N TYR A 5 21.54 8.04 -16.06
CA TYR A 5 20.31 8.86 -16.11
C TYR A 5 19.04 8.19 -16.69
N THR A 6 19.05 6.90 -17.05
CA THR A 6 17.89 6.28 -17.75
C THR A 6 17.04 5.34 -16.90
N GLY A 7 17.55 4.86 -15.76
CA GLY A 7 16.83 3.93 -14.88
C GLY A 7 15.84 4.65 -13.97
N GLU A 8 16.36 5.55 -13.11
CA GLU A 8 15.57 6.31 -12.13
C GLU A 8 14.49 7.20 -12.77
N GLN A 9 14.78 7.82 -13.92
CA GLN A 9 13.77 8.62 -14.64
C GLN A 9 12.62 7.75 -15.18
N ASN A 10 12.89 6.48 -15.49
CA ASN A 10 11.87 5.55 -15.96
C ASN A 10 11.01 5.05 -14.80
N THR A 11 11.61 4.73 -13.66
CA THR A 11 10.87 4.26 -12.47
C THR A 11 9.97 5.35 -11.90
N LEU A 12 10.46 6.59 -11.83
CA LEU A 12 9.64 7.74 -11.43
C LEU A 12 8.44 7.94 -12.35
N LEU A 13 8.65 7.90 -13.67
CA LEU A 13 7.56 8.03 -14.64
C LEU A 13 6.53 6.91 -14.50
N ILE A 14 6.97 5.66 -14.31
CA ILE A 14 6.08 4.51 -14.07
C ILE A 14 5.26 4.75 -12.79
N ALA A 15 5.88 5.19 -11.70
CA ALA A 15 5.17 5.45 -10.44
C ALA A 15 4.14 6.58 -10.58
N GLU A 16 4.51 7.71 -11.22
CA GLU A 16 3.58 8.82 -11.47
C GLU A 16 2.37 8.37 -12.31
N GLN A 17 2.60 7.60 -13.38
CA GLN A 17 1.53 7.04 -14.20
C GLN A 17 0.66 6.04 -13.42
N THR A 18 1.27 5.23 -12.57
CA THR A 18 0.58 4.25 -11.74
C THR A 18 -0.35 4.92 -10.74
N PHE A 19 0.12 5.96 -10.04
CA PHE A 19 -0.69 6.70 -9.08
C PHE A 19 -1.79 7.52 -9.77
N ALA A 20 -1.50 8.12 -10.92
CA ALA A 20 -2.51 8.77 -11.74
C ALA A 20 -3.60 7.79 -12.22
N ARG A 21 -3.23 6.57 -12.62
CA ARG A 21 -4.18 5.51 -12.99
C ARG A 21 -5.07 5.12 -11.82
N ILE A 22 -4.54 4.98 -10.61
CA ILE A 22 -5.33 4.71 -9.40
C ILE A 22 -6.32 5.86 -9.17
N ALA A 23 -5.84 7.12 -9.15
CA ALA A 23 -6.70 8.28 -8.95
C ALA A 23 -7.82 8.37 -10.00
N SER A 24 -7.54 8.02 -11.26
CA SER A 24 -8.56 8.06 -12.33
C SER A 24 -9.73 7.09 -12.13
N GLN A 25 -9.55 6.02 -11.33
CA GLN A 25 -10.62 5.06 -11.00
C GLN A 25 -11.53 5.57 -9.88
N PHE A 26 -11.09 6.58 -9.12
CA PHE A 26 -11.83 7.16 -7.99
C PHE A 26 -11.91 8.69 -8.15
N PRO A 27 -12.80 9.24 -8.99
CA PRO A 27 -12.77 10.66 -9.37
C PRO A 27 -12.95 11.66 -8.22
N THR A 28 -13.48 11.21 -7.08
CA THR A 28 -13.66 12.03 -5.87
C THR A 28 -12.51 11.90 -4.88
N LEU A 29 -11.51 11.05 -5.17
CA LEU A 29 -10.39 10.77 -4.30
C LEU A 29 -9.43 11.97 -4.28
N GLN A 30 -9.26 12.57 -3.09
CA GLN A 30 -8.19 13.51 -2.84
C GLN A 30 -6.89 12.75 -2.66
N LEU A 31 -5.87 13.15 -3.41
CA LEU A 31 -4.52 12.59 -3.41
C LEU A 31 -3.52 13.76 -3.29
N ILE A 32 -2.79 13.83 -2.19
CA ILE A 32 -1.91 14.95 -1.83
C ILE A 32 -0.47 14.53 -2.07
N ARG A 33 0.27 15.25 -2.93
CA ARG A 33 1.70 14.99 -3.15
C ARG A 33 2.51 15.52 -1.97
N GLU A 34 3.36 14.66 -1.40
CA GLU A 34 4.25 15.00 -0.30
C GLU A 34 5.63 15.38 -0.86
N ASN A 35 5.88 16.68 -1.09
CA ASN A 35 7.11 17.13 -1.76
C ASN A 35 8.35 17.06 -0.88
N ASP A 36 8.19 17.05 0.45
CA ASP A 36 9.30 17.03 1.42
C ASP A 36 9.57 15.62 1.98
N ALA A 37 8.89 14.60 1.44
CA ALA A 37 9.10 13.23 1.88
C ALA A 37 10.53 12.76 1.51
N PRO A 38 11.21 11.98 2.36
CA PRO A 38 12.58 11.52 2.11
C PRO A 38 12.63 10.32 1.14
N VAL A 39 11.81 10.35 0.08
CA VAL A 39 11.65 9.30 -0.94
C VAL A 39 11.43 9.92 -2.32
N GLU A 40 11.58 9.13 -3.39
CA GLU A 40 11.55 9.58 -4.77
C GLU A 40 10.16 10.12 -5.20
N LEU A 41 9.08 9.52 -4.71
CA LEU A 41 7.71 10.02 -4.89
C LEU A 41 6.85 9.59 -3.72
N ALA A 42 6.06 10.49 -3.16
CA ALA A 42 5.12 10.17 -2.11
C ALA A 42 3.79 10.89 -2.30
N TYR A 43 2.71 10.16 -2.02
CA TYR A 43 1.37 10.69 -1.94
C TYR A 43 0.66 10.18 -0.70
N THR A 44 -0.14 11.05 -0.11
CA THR A 44 -1.07 10.74 0.97
C THR A 44 -2.50 10.83 0.45
N ILE A 45 -3.30 9.81 0.72
CA ILE A 45 -4.75 9.86 0.59
C ILE A 45 -5.29 10.07 2.01
N PRO A 46 -5.80 11.27 2.33
CA PRO A 46 -6.30 11.56 3.67
C PRO A 46 -7.62 10.82 3.92
N VAL A 47 -7.99 10.76 5.20
CA VAL A 47 -9.36 10.39 5.60
C VAL A 47 -10.34 11.37 4.94
N GLN A 48 -11.29 10.82 4.19
CA GLN A 48 -12.27 11.57 3.40
C GLN A 48 -13.52 10.71 3.18
N PRO A 49 -14.64 11.23 2.63
CA PRO A 49 -15.81 10.40 2.35
C PRO A 49 -15.45 9.15 1.54
N GLY A 50 -15.75 7.97 2.08
CA GLY A 50 -15.40 6.67 1.48
C GLY A 50 -14.01 6.13 1.84
N VAL A 51 -13.12 6.90 2.48
CA VAL A 51 -11.80 6.45 2.94
C VAL A 51 -11.67 6.65 4.45
N LYS A 52 -11.58 5.55 5.20
CA LYS A 52 -11.67 5.56 6.68
C LYS A 52 -10.32 5.64 7.39
N GLN A 53 -9.24 5.38 6.67
CA GLN A 53 -7.87 5.42 7.17
C GLN A 53 -7.03 6.25 6.21
N GLU A 54 -6.03 6.95 6.75
CA GLU A 54 -4.99 7.55 5.91
C GLU A 54 -4.21 6.44 5.19
N ILE A 55 -3.93 6.67 3.91
CA ILE A 55 -3.21 5.73 3.06
C ILE A 55 -2.00 6.44 2.47
N HIS A 56 -0.83 5.79 2.51
CA HIS A 56 0.39 6.28 1.89
C HIS A 56 0.76 5.42 0.68
N LEU A 57 1.06 6.09 -0.43
CA LEU A 57 1.57 5.50 -1.66
C LEU A 57 2.94 6.13 -1.93
N ASN A 58 3.97 5.31 -2.14
CA ASN A 58 5.29 5.85 -2.44
C ASN A 58 6.06 5.04 -3.49
N LEU A 59 6.99 5.72 -4.15
CA LEU A 59 8.14 5.12 -4.80
C LEU A 59 9.33 5.39 -3.88
N GLN A 60 10.03 4.35 -3.47
CA GLN A 60 11.31 4.47 -2.77
C GLN A 60 12.31 3.42 -3.27
N ASN A 61 13.57 3.56 -2.85
CA ASN A 61 14.63 2.60 -3.16
C ASN A 61 14.75 2.30 -4.66
N ILE A 62 14.68 3.35 -5.49
CA ILE A 62 14.80 3.33 -6.96
C ILE A 62 13.58 2.74 -7.69
N ASP A 63 13.07 1.56 -7.33
CA ASP A 63 12.04 0.84 -8.08
C ASP A 63 10.99 0.12 -7.24
N GLU A 64 10.85 0.46 -5.95
CA GLU A 64 9.88 -0.18 -5.06
C GLU A 64 8.63 0.70 -4.92
N LEU A 65 7.46 0.16 -5.31
CA LEU A 65 6.16 0.79 -5.05
C LEU A 65 5.64 0.31 -3.70
N HIS A 66 5.33 1.21 -2.76
CA HIS A 66 4.78 0.81 -1.46
C HIS A 66 3.38 1.34 -1.23
N PHE A 67 2.62 0.54 -0.51
CA PHE A 67 1.29 0.83 -0.03
C PHE A 67 1.23 0.57 1.47
N SER A 68 0.79 1.60 2.22
CA SER A 68 0.70 1.52 3.68
C SER A 68 -0.61 2.10 4.22
N VAL A 69 -1.18 1.41 5.20
CA VAL A 69 -2.39 1.80 5.94
C VAL A 69 -2.26 1.28 7.37
N GLY A 70 -2.36 2.16 8.36
CA GLY A 70 -2.15 1.76 9.76
C GLY A 70 -0.78 1.11 9.98
N HIS A 71 -0.77 -0.12 10.50
CA HIS A 71 0.42 -0.95 10.67
C HIS A 71 0.76 -1.82 9.45
N PHE A 72 -0.12 -1.87 8.44
CA PHE A 72 0.18 -2.59 7.21
C PHE A 72 1.13 -1.79 6.32
N TRP A 73 2.11 -2.49 5.78
CA TRP A 73 3.06 -1.98 4.80
C TRP A 73 3.50 -3.13 3.90
N LEU A 74 3.46 -2.92 2.59
CA LEU A 74 3.98 -3.86 1.61
C LEU A 74 4.56 -3.14 0.41
N GLU A 75 5.58 -3.76 -0.17
CA GLU A 75 6.32 -3.32 -1.34
C GLU A 75 6.07 -4.23 -2.56
N TRP A 76 6.05 -3.62 -3.74
CA TRP A 76 6.01 -4.29 -5.03
C TRP A 76 7.20 -3.81 -5.85
N PHE A 77 8.09 -4.74 -6.17
CA PHE A 77 9.34 -4.44 -6.85
C PHE A 77 9.74 -5.59 -7.80
N PRO A 78 10.49 -5.30 -8.86
CA PRO A 78 10.78 -3.96 -9.36
C PRO A 78 9.57 -3.36 -10.10
N CYS A 79 9.34 -2.05 -10.01
CA CYS A 79 8.24 -1.38 -10.71
C CYS A 79 8.40 -1.40 -12.24
N THR A 80 9.60 -1.73 -12.74
CA THR A 80 9.85 -1.94 -14.17
C THR A 80 9.26 -3.25 -14.70
N GLU A 81 8.85 -4.17 -13.82
CA GLU A 81 8.11 -5.38 -14.18
C GLU A 81 6.60 -5.06 -14.25
N PRO A 82 5.96 -5.06 -15.42
CA PRO A 82 4.55 -4.71 -15.56
C PRO A 82 3.63 -5.52 -14.64
N LYS A 83 3.94 -6.80 -14.41
CA LYS A 83 3.14 -7.64 -13.50
C LYS A 83 3.15 -7.10 -12.06
N MET A 84 4.25 -6.53 -11.59
CA MET A 84 4.32 -5.93 -10.25
C MET A 84 3.48 -4.67 -10.15
N VAL A 85 3.48 -3.84 -11.19
CA VAL A 85 2.62 -2.66 -11.28
C VAL A 85 1.14 -3.05 -11.30
N GLU A 86 0.75 -4.05 -12.08
CA GLU A 86 -0.65 -4.52 -12.09
C GLU A 86 -1.09 -5.06 -10.73
N ASN A 87 -0.26 -5.89 -10.08
CA ASN A 87 -0.55 -6.41 -8.73
C ASN A 87 -0.68 -5.28 -7.71
N TYR A 88 0.16 -4.25 -7.81
CA TYR A 88 0.12 -3.06 -6.95
C TYR A 88 -1.19 -2.27 -7.16
N VAL A 89 -1.56 -2.01 -8.42
CA VAL A 89 -2.81 -1.31 -8.76
C VAL A 89 -4.02 -2.10 -8.28
N GLU A 90 -4.05 -3.41 -8.49
CA GLU A 90 -5.13 -4.29 -8.01
C GLU A 90 -5.26 -4.22 -6.49
N ALA A 91 -4.14 -4.32 -5.76
CA ALA A 91 -4.12 -4.24 -4.30
C ALA A 91 -4.64 -2.90 -3.76
N VAL A 92 -4.14 -1.78 -4.29
CA VAL A 92 -4.52 -0.44 -3.85
C VAL A 92 -5.97 -0.14 -4.22
N CYS A 93 -6.39 -0.40 -5.46
CA CYS A 93 -7.77 -0.20 -5.89
C CYS A 93 -8.74 -1.09 -5.13
N GLY A 94 -8.39 -2.35 -4.88
CA GLY A 94 -9.21 -3.28 -4.10
C GLY A 94 -9.45 -2.76 -2.68
N TYR A 95 -8.44 -2.18 -2.03
CA TYR A 95 -8.60 -1.56 -0.71
C TYR A 95 -9.42 -0.27 -0.77
N LEU A 96 -9.14 0.62 -1.73
CA LEU A 96 -9.86 1.87 -1.91
C LEU A 96 -11.35 1.66 -2.23
N SER A 97 -11.69 0.66 -3.02
CA SER A 97 -13.09 0.33 -3.34
C SER A 97 -13.85 -0.29 -2.18
N GLY A 98 -13.16 -0.67 -1.10
CA GLY A 98 -13.75 -1.45 -0.02
C GLY A 98 -13.95 -2.92 -0.36
N THR A 99 -13.46 -3.41 -1.49
CA THR A 99 -13.57 -4.84 -1.84
C THR A 99 -12.60 -5.66 -0.97
N TYR A 100 -11.38 -5.14 -0.78
CA TYR A 100 -10.36 -5.75 0.05
C TYR A 100 -10.41 -5.19 1.47
N ARG A 101 -9.78 -5.90 2.40
CA ARG A 101 -9.61 -5.46 3.79
C ARG A 101 -8.19 -5.67 4.25
N ILE A 102 -7.79 -4.92 5.27
CA ILE A 102 -6.57 -5.16 6.02
C ILE A 102 -6.96 -5.70 7.39
N VAL A 103 -6.35 -6.80 7.82
CA VAL A 103 -6.54 -7.35 9.16
C VAL A 103 -5.25 -7.19 9.95
N GLU A 104 -5.28 -6.35 10.97
CA GLU A 104 -4.19 -6.15 11.90
C GLU A 104 -4.35 -7.07 13.11
N HIS A 105 -3.29 -7.81 13.42
CA HIS A 105 -3.23 -8.78 14.50
C HIS A 105 -2.37 -8.21 15.61
N PHE A 106 -2.96 -8.02 16.77
CA PHE A 106 -2.30 -7.45 17.93
C PHE A 106 -2.00 -8.52 18.98
N ARG A 107 -0.96 -8.24 19.75
CA ARG A 107 -0.74 -8.86 21.04
C ARG A 107 -0.53 -7.79 22.09
N GLY A 108 -1.47 -7.66 23.02
CA GLY A 108 -1.58 -6.46 23.85
C GLY A 108 -1.79 -5.22 22.96
N GLN A 109 -0.91 -4.24 23.07
CA GLN A 109 -0.96 -3.01 22.25
C GLN A 109 -0.04 -3.05 21.02
N THR A 110 0.70 -4.14 20.81
CA THR A 110 1.66 -4.24 19.70
C THR A 110 1.04 -4.98 18.52
N CYS A 111 0.99 -4.34 17.34
CA CYS A 111 0.65 -5.04 16.10
C CYS A 111 1.81 -5.99 15.74
N ILE A 112 1.52 -7.29 15.68
CA ILE A 112 2.52 -8.33 15.39
C ILE A 112 2.50 -8.76 13.91
N ARG A 113 1.37 -8.54 13.23
CA ARG A 113 1.15 -8.94 11.84
C ARG A 113 0.02 -8.09 11.26
N ALA A 114 0.11 -7.72 10.00
CA ALA A 114 -1.00 -7.14 9.25
C ALA A 114 -1.12 -7.82 7.88
N GLU A 115 -2.35 -8.08 7.43
CA GLU A 115 -2.63 -8.85 6.23
C GLU A 115 -3.57 -8.11 5.31
N LEU A 116 -3.16 -7.89 4.06
CA LEU A 116 -4.08 -7.46 3.01
C LEU A 116 -4.80 -8.70 2.46
N GLN A 117 -6.13 -8.67 2.50
CA GLN A 117 -6.98 -9.80 2.13
C GLN A 117 -7.98 -9.39 1.05
N GLN A 118 -8.13 -10.26 0.05
CA GLN A 118 -9.17 -10.16 -0.96
C GLN A 118 -10.28 -11.20 -0.71
N PRO A 119 -11.54 -10.92 -1.10
CA PRO A 119 -12.62 -11.87 -0.95
C PRO A 119 -12.49 -13.03 -1.95
N THR A 120 -12.96 -14.20 -1.56
CA THR A 120 -13.10 -15.42 -2.36
C THR A 120 -14.49 -16.02 -2.15
N GLU A 121 -14.88 -17.02 -2.95
CA GLU A 121 -16.17 -17.72 -2.78
C GLU A 121 -16.37 -18.23 -1.35
N ASP A 122 -15.31 -18.79 -0.75
CA ASP A 122 -15.33 -19.40 0.59
C ASP A 122 -14.78 -18.51 1.72
N GLY A 123 -14.59 -17.21 1.49
CA GLY A 123 -14.10 -16.29 2.53
C GLY A 123 -13.06 -15.27 2.06
N TRP A 124 -11.87 -15.30 2.67
CA TRP A 124 -10.83 -14.30 2.46
C TRP A 124 -9.48 -14.94 2.21
N LYS A 125 -8.77 -14.44 1.20
CA LYS A 125 -7.42 -14.86 0.84
C LYS A 125 -6.43 -13.73 1.12
N THR A 126 -5.40 -14.03 1.90
CA THR A 126 -4.27 -13.12 2.11
C THR A 126 -3.42 -13.02 0.85
N ILE A 127 -3.21 -11.79 0.37
CA ILE A 127 -2.38 -11.47 -0.80
C ILE A 127 -1.12 -10.70 -0.43
N GLY A 128 -1.06 -10.17 0.79
CA GLY A 128 0.09 -9.44 1.31
C GLY A 128 0.18 -9.60 2.82
N THR A 129 1.39 -9.68 3.35
CA THR A 129 1.57 -9.85 4.80
C THR A 129 2.79 -9.08 5.28
N TRP A 130 2.54 -8.19 6.22
CA TRP A 130 3.57 -7.56 7.05
C TRP A 130 3.66 -8.30 8.40
N LYS A 131 4.87 -8.50 8.93
CA LYS A 131 5.09 -9.09 10.26
C LYS A 131 6.28 -8.42 10.94
N THR A 132 6.19 -8.26 12.26
CA THR A 132 7.34 -7.91 13.10
C THR A 132 7.96 -9.15 13.74
N VAL A 133 9.25 -9.06 14.08
CA VAL A 133 10.01 -10.11 14.79
C VAL A 133 9.57 -10.31 16.25
N LEU A 134 8.74 -9.40 16.78
CA LEU A 134 8.25 -9.42 18.17
C LEU A 134 7.03 -10.33 18.40
N ALA A 135 6.75 -11.25 17.47
CA ALA A 135 5.60 -12.16 17.53
C ALA A 135 5.63 -13.19 18.69
N TRP A 136 6.62 -13.13 19.59
CA TRP A 136 6.80 -14.03 20.74
C TRP A 136 6.48 -13.40 22.11
N LEU A 137 6.20 -12.09 22.19
CA LEU A 137 5.84 -11.43 23.46
C LEU A 137 4.58 -12.05 24.08
N PRO A 138 4.38 -12.14 25.40
CA PRO A 138 3.11 -12.61 25.98
C PRO A 138 2.00 -11.54 25.85
N GLY A 139 0.74 -11.95 25.80
CA GLY A 139 -0.41 -11.02 25.85
C GLY A 139 -1.67 -11.55 25.18
N GLN A 140 -2.79 -10.88 25.44
CA GLN A 140 -4.07 -11.18 24.78
C GLN A 140 -3.95 -10.87 23.28
N GLN A 141 -4.51 -11.77 22.46
CA GLN A 141 -4.61 -11.58 21.02
C GLN A 141 -5.92 -10.88 20.66
N THR A 142 -5.83 -9.87 19.81
CA THR A 142 -6.98 -9.14 19.26
C THR A 142 -6.76 -8.86 17.78
N GLU A 143 -7.83 -8.69 17.03
CA GLU A 143 -7.79 -8.33 15.61
C GLU A 143 -8.53 -7.02 15.38
N LEU A 144 -8.04 -6.21 14.45
CA LEU A 144 -8.69 -5.01 13.95
C LEU A 144 -8.81 -5.11 12.43
N GLU A 145 -10.04 -5.00 11.92
CA GLU A 145 -10.30 -4.89 10.49
C GLU A 145 -10.28 -3.41 10.07
N LEU A 146 -9.47 -3.10 9.07
CA LEU A 146 -9.46 -1.82 8.36
C LEU A 146 -10.07 -2.04 6.97
N ARG A 147 -11.13 -1.31 6.66
CA ARG A 147 -11.87 -1.42 5.41
C ARG A 147 -12.60 -0.11 5.10
N ASN A 148 -12.59 0.27 3.84
CA ASN A 148 -13.34 1.41 3.32
C ASN A 148 -14.78 0.97 3.00
N ILE A 149 -15.78 1.38 3.80
CA ILE A 149 -17.22 1.15 3.57
C ILE A 149 -18.05 2.40 3.88
#